data_AF-A0A1G8IZX0-F1
#
_entry.id   AF-A0A1G8IZX0-F1
#
_cell.length_a   1.000
_cell.length_b   1.000
_cell.length_c   1.000
_cell.angle_alpha   90.00
_cell.angle_beta   90.00
_cell.angle_gamma   90.00
#
_symmetry.space_group_name_H-M   'P 1'
#
loop_
_entity.id
_entity.type
_entity.pdbx_description
1 polymer ?
#
loop_
_entity_poly.entity_id
_entity_poly.type
_entity_poly.pdbx_seq_one_letter_code
_entity_poly.pdbx_strand_id
1 'polypeptide(L)'
;MKNIVVLISLVLAYSCESQTTTERIYSNTTQVTQQNTNIQLPIEVKDSITKIDDLRNIQLQSILEKEINKNKTWKHLVANKSMAIGIVDLTDLNSIKYAGINDENMMYAASLPKIAVLLAAMDAIENGELEDSQEIQDDMKLMISKSNNQATTRMIDRVGYAKIEEVLRSPENQLYDEETGGGLWVGKRYGGGGDTNREPLKQLSHAATTKQVCNFYYQMITGNLVTDARSREMLEIMKNPALHHKFVNTLDKIAPKADVYRKSGSWKSYHSDSALVWGPQRRYIIVALIDDNSGETIIRNLVQPLEKAMKRARSLTKPQKI
;
A
#
# COMPACT_ATOMS: atom_id res chain seq x y z
N MET A 1 -59.97 -81.77 11.39
CA MET A 1 -59.30 -82.82 10.59
C MET A 1 -57.91 -82.32 10.22
N LYS A 2 -56.87 -83.11 10.55
CA LYS A 2 -55.48 -83.13 10.01
C LYS A 2 -54.66 -81.83 10.26
N ASN A 3 -53.63 -81.75 11.12
CA ASN A 3 -52.44 -82.57 11.38
C ASN A 3 -51.69 -83.04 10.12
N ILE A 4 -50.42 -82.60 9.99
CA ILE A 4 -49.20 -83.30 9.48
C ILE A 4 -48.10 -82.22 9.25
N VAL A 5 -47.05 -82.11 10.09
CA VAL A 5 -45.76 -82.88 10.16
C VAL A 5 -44.73 -82.33 9.14
N VAL A 6 -43.70 -81.55 9.54
CA VAL A 6 -42.36 -81.83 10.14
C VAL A 6 -41.25 -82.18 9.11
N LEU A 7 -40.13 -81.44 9.17
CA LEU A 7 -38.69 -81.85 9.14
C LEU A 7 -37.86 -80.54 9.09
N ILE A 8 -37.06 -80.06 10.06
CA ILE A 8 -35.90 -80.54 10.85
C ILE A 8 -34.65 -80.91 10.02
N SER A 9 -33.57 -80.13 10.22
CA SER A 9 -32.12 -80.46 10.38
C SER A 9 -31.32 -79.16 10.13
N LEU A 10 -30.62 -78.44 11.02
CA LEU A 10 -29.72 -78.68 12.17
C LEU A 10 -28.32 -79.22 11.79
N VAL A 11 -27.33 -78.31 11.69
CA VAL A 11 -25.91 -78.56 12.01
C VAL A 11 -25.30 -77.32 12.65
N LEU A 12 -24.49 -77.59 13.69
CA LEU A 12 -23.88 -76.72 14.70
C LEU A 12 -22.47 -76.22 14.34
N ALA A 13 -22.11 -75.11 15.01
CA ALA A 13 -20.80 -74.75 15.59
C ALA A 13 -19.57 -74.53 14.69
N TYR A 14 -18.92 -73.37 14.83
CA TYR A 14 -17.72 -73.21 15.69
C TYR A 14 -17.27 -71.74 15.72
N SER A 15 -16.90 -71.29 16.92
CA SER A 15 -16.27 -70.01 17.25
C SER A 15 -14.78 -70.02 16.89
N CYS A 16 -14.16 -68.87 16.54
CA CYS A 16 -12.87 -68.45 17.13
C CYS A 16 -12.42 -67.05 16.65
N GLU A 17 -12.27 -66.18 17.65
CA GLU A 17 -11.14 -65.26 17.93
C GLU A 17 -10.52 -64.28 16.92
N SER A 18 -10.09 -63.22 17.58
CA SER A 18 -9.50 -61.96 17.19
C SER A 18 -8.02 -62.00 16.79
N GLN A 19 -7.63 -60.90 16.13
CA GLN A 19 -6.40 -60.11 16.31
C GLN A 19 -5.19 -60.34 15.38
N THR A 20 -4.91 -59.26 14.64
CA THR A 20 -3.62 -58.61 14.32
C THR A 20 -2.62 -59.31 13.40
N THR A 21 -2.27 -58.61 12.31
CA THR A 21 -0.88 -58.18 12.08
C THR A 21 -0.80 -56.97 11.13
N THR A 22 0.25 -56.21 11.36
CA THR A 22 0.57 -54.83 10.99
C THR A 22 1.20 -54.72 9.60
N GLU A 23 0.83 -53.70 8.81
CA GLU A 23 1.79 -53.02 7.92
C GLU A 23 1.56 -51.50 7.93
N ARG A 24 2.59 -50.77 8.37
CA ARG A 24 2.80 -49.34 8.10
C ARG A 24 3.11 -49.18 6.62
N ILE A 25 2.60 -48.13 5.97
CA ILE A 25 3.39 -47.22 5.11
C ILE A 25 2.65 -45.89 4.98
N TYR A 26 3.45 -44.83 5.09
CA TYR A 26 3.15 -43.41 4.97
C TYR A 26 2.50 -43.03 3.63
N SER A 27 1.56 -42.07 3.65
CA SER A 27 1.59 -40.91 2.73
C SER A 27 0.48 -39.89 3.03
N ASN A 28 0.93 -38.69 3.40
CA ASN A 28 0.51 -37.37 2.90
C ASN A 28 -0.91 -37.28 2.31
N THR A 29 -1.74 -36.35 2.75
CA THR A 29 -1.55 -34.94 2.38
C THR A 29 -2.30 -34.04 3.35
N THR A 30 -1.53 -33.32 4.18
CA THR A 30 -1.99 -32.10 4.84
C THR A 30 -2.44 -31.14 3.75
N GLN A 31 -3.75 -30.95 3.61
CA GLN A 31 -4.29 -29.86 2.84
C GLN A 31 -3.80 -28.57 3.51
N VAL A 32 -2.81 -27.93 2.89
CA VAL A 32 -2.47 -26.54 3.16
C VAL A 32 -3.69 -25.75 2.73
N THR A 33 -4.55 -25.44 3.70
CA THR A 33 -5.64 -24.50 3.56
C THR A 33 -5.04 -23.18 3.10
N GLN A 34 -5.24 -22.85 1.82
CA GLN A 34 -5.19 -21.47 1.36
C GLN A 34 -6.26 -20.72 2.14
N GLN A 35 -5.90 -20.13 3.27
CA GLN A 35 -6.72 -19.12 3.91
C GLN A 35 -6.73 -17.88 3.01
N ASN A 36 -7.62 -17.89 2.01
CA ASN A 36 -8.17 -16.68 1.43
C ASN A 36 -9.11 -16.06 2.47
N THR A 37 -8.56 -15.54 3.56
CA THR A 37 -9.30 -14.63 4.42
C THR A 37 -9.39 -13.31 3.67
N ASN A 38 -10.61 -12.79 3.56
CA ASN A 38 -10.87 -11.45 3.05
C ASN A 38 -10.34 -10.46 4.10
N ILE A 39 -9.04 -10.18 4.08
CA ILE A 39 -8.40 -9.32 5.08
C ILE A 39 -8.94 -7.90 4.89
N GLN A 40 -9.71 -7.45 5.87
CA GLN A 40 -10.24 -6.10 5.93
C GLN A 40 -9.13 -5.12 6.30
N LEU A 41 -9.21 -3.91 5.74
CA LEU A 41 -8.35 -2.79 6.11
C LEU A 41 -9.11 -1.83 7.04
N PRO A 42 -8.42 -1.17 7.99
CA PRO A 42 -7.03 -1.40 8.39
C PRO A 42 -6.79 -2.80 8.98
N ILE A 43 -5.54 -3.28 8.92
CA ILE A 43 -5.12 -4.54 9.50
C ILE A 43 -4.92 -4.37 11.00
N GLU A 44 -5.33 -5.38 11.77
CA GLU A 44 -5.12 -5.40 13.21
C GLU A 44 -3.63 -5.51 13.54
N VAL A 45 -3.12 -4.58 14.33
CA VAL A 45 -1.74 -4.60 14.85
C VAL A 45 -1.82 -4.91 16.35
N LYS A 46 -1.07 -5.93 16.79
CA LYS A 46 -1.12 -6.41 18.18
C LYS A 46 -0.37 -5.52 19.18
N ASP A 47 0.61 -4.78 18.69
CA ASP A 47 1.52 -3.92 19.47
C ASP A 47 1.67 -2.55 18.76
N SER A 48 2.73 -1.80 19.09
CA SER A 48 3.10 -0.59 18.36
C SER A 48 3.52 -0.89 16.92
N ILE A 49 3.12 -0.02 15.99
CA ILE A 49 3.56 -0.08 14.59
C ILE A 49 5.09 0.00 14.48
N THR A 50 5.68 -0.90 13.69
CA THR A 50 7.12 -0.87 13.36
C THR A 50 7.41 0.33 12.47
N LYS A 51 8.47 1.11 12.76
CA LYS A 51 8.81 2.27 11.90
C LYS A 51 9.19 1.79 10.49
N ILE A 52 8.87 2.59 9.47
CA ILE A 52 9.16 2.20 8.08
C ILE A 52 10.66 1.96 7.83
N ASP A 53 11.54 2.67 8.54
CA ASP A 53 12.99 2.48 8.46
C ASP A 53 13.41 1.08 8.91
N ASP A 54 12.76 0.55 9.95
CA ASP A 54 13.02 -0.81 10.48
C ASP A 54 12.46 -1.91 9.56
N LEU A 55 11.55 -1.57 8.64
CA LEU A 55 11.05 -2.49 7.62
C LEU A 55 12.03 -2.65 6.45
N ARG A 56 13.11 -1.86 6.38
CA ARG A 56 14.04 -1.88 5.23
C ARG A 56 14.68 -3.25 5.08
N ASN A 57 14.54 -3.84 3.90
CA ASN A 57 15.05 -5.17 3.62
C ASN A 57 16.19 -5.13 2.59
N ILE A 58 17.40 -5.52 3.03
CA ILE A 58 18.64 -5.48 2.22
C ILE A 58 18.51 -6.29 0.92
N GLN A 59 17.84 -7.44 0.97
CA GLN A 59 17.69 -8.29 -0.21
C GLN A 59 16.72 -7.66 -1.23
N LEU A 60 15.56 -7.16 -0.77
CA LEU A 60 14.61 -6.45 -1.61
C LEU A 60 15.25 -5.19 -2.22
N GLN A 61 16.01 -4.44 -1.42
CA GLN A 61 16.78 -3.27 -1.84
C GLN A 61 17.73 -3.60 -3.01
N SER A 62 18.60 -4.61 -2.84
CA SER A 62 19.55 -5.00 -3.90
C SER A 62 18.85 -5.47 -5.18
N ILE A 63 17.72 -6.18 -5.05
CA ILE A 63 16.96 -6.66 -6.22
C ILE A 63 16.27 -5.51 -6.93
N LEU A 64 15.68 -4.58 -6.18
CA LEU A 64 15.03 -3.38 -6.72
C LEU A 64 16.03 -2.56 -7.53
N GLU A 65 17.19 -2.23 -6.95
CA GLU A 65 18.26 -1.50 -7.64
C GLU A 65 18.71 -2.20 -8.91
N LYS A 66 18.95 -3.52 -8.84
CA LYS A 66 19.35 -4.31 -10.00
C LYS A 66 18.29 -4.31 -11.09
N GLU A 67 17.01 -4.37 -10.74
CA GLU A 67 15.93 -4.45 -11.73
C GLU A 67 15.66 -3.08 -12.39
N ILE A 68 15.69 -1.99 -11.62
CA ILE A 68 15.56 -0.63 -12.18
C ILE A 68 16.76 -0.28 -13.06
N ASN A 69 17.98 -0.66 -12.67
CA ASN A 69 19.19 -0.33 -13.40
C ASN A 69 19.38 -1.10 -14.73
N LYS A 70 18.52 -2.08 -15.06
CA LYS A 70 18.55 -2.73 -16.38
C LYS A 70 18.10 -1.80 -17.50
N ASN A 71 17.22 -0.86 -17.19
CA ASN A 71 16.83 0.17 -18.13
C ASN A 71 17.85 1.33 -18.04
N LYS A 72 18.59 1.57 -19.13
CA LYS A 72 19.63 2.61 -19.16
C LYS A 72 19.09 4.01 -18.87
N THR A 73 17.90 4.33 -19.35
CA THR A 73 17.23 5.62 -19.10
C THR A 73 16.88 5.76 -17.63
N TRP A 74 16.28 4.74 -17.01
CA TRP A 74 15.92 4.80 -15.59
C TRP A 74 17.15 4.86 -14.69
N LYS A 75 18.20 4.10 -15.02
CA LYS A 75 19.50 4.17 -14.35
C LYS A 75 20.05 5.60 -14.35
N HIS A 76 19.96 6.30 -15.48
CA HIS A 76 20.41 7.69 -15.59
C HIS A 76 19.57 8.65 -14.75
N LEU A 77 18.24 8.52 -14.79
CA LEU A 77 17.34 9.34 -13.97
C LEU A 77 17.56 9.12 -12.47
N VAL A 78 17.79 7.87 -12.06
CA VAL A 78 18.16 7.53 -10.67
C VAL A 78 19.49 8.17 -10.30
N ALA A 79 20.52 8.05 -11.13
CA ALA A 79 21.84 8.62 -10.85
C ALA A 79 21.81 10.14 -10.68
N ASN A 80 20.95 10.84 -11.44
CA ASN A 80 20.79 12.29 -11.35
C ASN A 80 19.74 12.74 -10.32
N LYS A 81 19.17 11.81 -9.53
CA LYS A 81 18.09 12.07 -8.56
C LYS A 81 16.81 12.68 -9.17
N SER A 82 16.60 12.48 -10.47
CA SER A 82 15.36 12.84 -11.21
C SER A 82 14.32 11.71 -11.18
N MET A 83 14.64 10.58 -10.53
CA MET A 83 13.72 9.48 -10.30
C MET A 83 13.92 8.93 -8.89
N ALA A 84 12.84 8.88 -8.11
CA ALA A 84 12.77 8.24 -6.80
C ALA A 84 11.66 7.19 -6.79
N ILE A 85 11.90 6.09 -6.09
CA ILE A 85 10.99 4.93 -6.02
C ILE A 85 10.93 4.44 -4.57
N GLY A 86 9.74 4.13 -4.08
CA GLY A 86 9.54 3.39 -2.84
C GLY A 86 8.60 2.21 -3.06
N ILE A 87 8.89 1.07 -2.43
CA ILE A 87 8.02 -0.10 -2.44
C ILE A 87 7.89 -0.71 -1.05
N VAL A 88 6.69 -1.19 -0.72
CA VAL A 88 6.43 -2.01 0.47
C VAL A 88 5.77 -3.31 0.03
N ASP A 89 6.40 -4.44 0.29
CA ASP A 89 5.80 -5.77 0.07
C ASP A 89 4.92 -6.13 1.27
N LEU A 90 3.61 -6.25 1.03
CA LEU A 90 2.59 -6.57 2.03
C LEU A 90 2.00 -7.98 1.80
N THR A 91 2.66 -8.81 0.98
CA THR A 91 2.18 -10.16 0.67
C THR A 91 2.10 -11.03 1.92
N ASP A 92 3.08 -10.90 2.82
CA ASP A 92 3.10 -11.54 4.14
C ASP A 92 3.08 -10.46 5.22
N LEU A 93 1.94 -10.31 5.90
CA LEU A 93 1.74 -9.27 6.91
C LEU A 93 2.56 -9.49 8.19
N ASN A 94 3.09 -10.70 8.40
CA ASN A 94 4.03 -10.98 9.49
C ASN A 94 5.49 -10.67 9.10
N SER A 95 5.74 -10.35 7.83
CA SER A 95 7.07 -10.07 7.29
C SER A 95 7.01 -8.98 6.21
N ILE A 96 6.48 -7.82 6.61
CA ILE A 96 6.42 -6.62 5.76
C ILE A 96 7.85 -6.15 5.46
N LYS A 97 8.10 -5.77 4.21
CA LYS A 97 9.44 -5.37 3.75
C LYS A 97 9.37 -4.09 2.94
N TYR A 98 10.24 -3.13 3.27
CA TYR A 98 10.41 -1.88 2.57
C TYR A 98 11.72 -1.85 1.77
N ALA A 99 11.72 -1.16 0.63
CA ALA A 99 12.92 -0.78 -0.11
C ALA A 99 12.67 0.52 -0.89
N GLY A 100 13.73 1.29 -1.14
CA GLY A 100 13.61 2.56 -1.83
C GLY A 100 14.90 3.01 -2.54
N ILE A 101 14.73 3.72 -3.66
CA ILE A 101 15.82 4.32 -4.44
C ILE A 101 15.61 5.83 -4.43
N ASN A 102 16.63 6.59 -4.03
CA ASN A 102 16.53 8.05 -3.80
C ASN A 102 15.34 8.41 -2.91
N ASP A 103 15.01 7.55 -1.97
CA ASP A 103 13.72 7.55 -1.28
C ASP A 103 13.56 8.63 -0.22
N GLU A 104 14.67 9.23 0.19
CA GLU A 104 14.75 10.42 1.05
C GLU A 104 15.03 11.71 0.25
N ASN A 105 15.14 11.63 -1.08
CA ASN A 105 15.36 12.82 -1.89
C ASN A 105 14.04 13.59 -2.05
N MET A 106 13.97 14.78 -1.46
CA MET A 106 12.85 15.70 -1.69
C MET A 106 12.73 16.10 -3.15
N MET A 107 11.55 15.88 -3.71
CA MET A 107 11.20 16.22 -5.09
C MET A 107 9.89 16.98 -5.14
N TYR A 108 9.74 17.84 -6.15
CA TYR A 108 8.44 18.44 -6.43
C TYR A 108 7.47 17.35 -6.90
N ALA A 109 6.36 17.18 -6.19
CA ALA A 109 5.47 16.03 -6.34
C ALA A 109 4.10 16.38 -6.96
N ALA A 110 3.96 17.60 -7.49
CA ALA A 110 2.74 18.11 -8.10
C ALA A 110 1.50 17.93 -7.19
N SER A 111 0.49 17.16 -7.64
CA SER A 111 -0.75 16.91 -6.88
C SER A 111 -0.70 15.69 -5.96
N LEU A 112 0.42 14.97 -5.85
CA LEU A 112 0.53 13.86 -4.92
C LEU A 112 0.37 14.31 -3.45
N PRO A 113 0.98 15.42 -2.99
CA PRO A 113 0.89 15.86 -1.59
C PRO A 113 -0.52 16.24 -1.11
N LYS A 114 -1.55 16.20 -1.97
CA LYS A 114 -2.95 16.34 -1.54
C LYS A 114 -3.38 15.29 -0.49
N ILE A 115 -2.66 14.16 -0.39
CA ILE A 115 -2.87 13.20 0.71
C ILE A 115 -2.51 13.78 2.09
N ALA A 116 -1.62 14.76 2.17
CA ALA A 116 -1.34 15.49 3.42
C ALA A 116 -2.51 16.39 3.82
N VAL A 117 -3.18 17.01 2.84
CA VAL A 117 -4.40 17.80 3.09
C VAL A 117 -5.53 16.88 3.57
N LEU A 118 -5.66 15.68 2.99
CA LEU A 118 -6.62 14.68 3.45
C LEU A 118 -6.37 14.30 4.92
N LEU A 119 -5.12 13.98 5.27
CA LEU A 119 -4.77 13.61 6.65
C LEU A 119 -5.03 14.76 7.63
N ALA A 120 -4.61 15.97 7.30
CA ALA A 120 -4.84 17.14 8.15
C ALA A 120 -6.33 17.45 8.34
N ALA A 121 -7.15 17.23 7.31
CA ALA A 121 -8.60 17.38 7.42
C ALA A 121 -9.21 16.30 8.33
N MET A 122 -8.78 15.04 8.19
CA MET A 122 -9.27 13.96 9.06
C MET A 122 -8.86 14.16 10.52
N ASP A 123 -7.64 14.64 10.76
CA ASP A 123 -7.18 15.01 12.11
C ASP A 123 -7.99 16.17 12.69
N ALA A 124 -8.22 17.23 11.90
CA ALA A 124 -9.03 18.36 12.33
C ALA A 124 -10.50 17.96 12.63
N ILE A 125 -11.07 17.04 11.84
CA ILE A 125 -12.41 16.52 12.09
C ILE A 125 -12.44 15.72 13.39
N GLU A 126 -11.47 14.82 13.60
CA GLU A 126 -11.38 14.01 14.82
C GLU A 126 -11.28 14.88 16.08
N ASN A 127 -10.53 15.98 16.00
CA ASN A 127 -10.33 16.92 17.09
C ASN A 127 -11.45 17.98 17.23
N GLY A 128 -12.49 17.94 16.38
CA GLY A 128 -13.60 18.90 16.40
C GLY A 128 -13.23 20.31 15.93
N GLU A 129 -12.08 20.47 15.27
CA GLU A 129 -11.59 21.72 14.69
C GLU A 129 -12.19 21.98 13.29
N LEU A 130 -12.65 20.93 12.62
CA LEU A 130 -13.34 20.97 11.33
C LEU A 130 -14.64 20.17 11.42
N GLU A 131 -15.73 20.72 10.90
CA GLU A 131 -17.03 20.03 10.87
C GLU A 131 -16.99 18.81 9.92
N ASP A 132 -17.56 17.68 10.34
CA ASP A 132 -17.75 16.51 9.49
C ASP A 132 -19.02 16.65 8.63
N SER A 133 -19.01 17.60 7.70
CA SER A 133 -20.15 17.87 6.83
C SER A 133 -20.04 17.15 5.48
N GLN A 134 -21.19 16.92 4.84
CA GLN A 134 -21.23 16.32 3.49
C GLN A 134 -20.41 17.13 2.48
N GLU A 135 -20.42 18.46 2.58
CA GLU A 135 -19.63 19.34 1.71
C GLU A 135 -18.13 19.06 1.83
N ILE A 136 -17.64 18.88 3.05
CA ILE A 136 -16.23 18.59 3.33
C ILE A 136 -15.86 17.19 2.85
N GLN A 137 -16.71 16.21 3.10
CA GLN A 137 -16.54 14.85 2.60
C GLN A 137 -16.49 14.79 1.06
N ASP A 138 -17.38 15.52 0.38
CA ASP A 138 -17.40 15.62 -1.08
C ASP A 138 -16.15 16.31 -1.62
N ASP A 139 -15.67 17.36 -0.95
CA ASP A 139 -14.44 18.06 -1.34
C ASP A 139 -13.21 17.19 -1.16
N MET A 140 -13.09 16.42 -0.06
CA MET A 140 -12.01 15.46 0.15
C MET A 140 -12.03 14.37 -0.94
N LYS A 141 -13.20 13.80 -1.22
CA LYS A 141 -13.36 12.79 -2.27
C LYS A 141 -13.00 13.33 -3.65
N LEU A 142 -13.44 14.54 -3.98
CA LEU A 142 -13.17 15.19 -5.27
C LEU A 142 -11.69 15.59 -5.42
N MET A 143 -11.08 16.07 -4.33
CA MET A 143 -9.66 16.40 -4.23
C MET A 143 -8.78 15.18 -4.53
N ILE A 144 -9.13 14.01 -3.99
CA ILE A 144 -8.32 12.80 -4.12
C ILE A 144 -8.61 12.07 -5.44
N SER A 145 -9.86 11.70 -5.69
CA SER A 145 -10.24 10.83 -6.81
C SER A 145 -10.02 11.46 -8.19
N LYS A 146 -10.37 12.74 -8.35
CA LYS A 146 -10.24 13.50 -9.62
C LYS A 146 -9.08 14.48 -9.61
N SER A 147 -8.31 14.54 -8.51
CA SER A 147 -7.23 15.51 -8.34
C SER A 147 -7.68 16.98 -8.51
N ASN A 148 -8.93 17.30 -8.16
CA ASN A 148 -9.52 18.62 -8.42
C ASN A 148 -8.84 19.73 -7.63
N ASN A 149 -8.37 20.78 -8.31
CA ASN A 149 -7.59 21.86 -7.69
C ASN A 149 -8.45 22.81 -6.84
N GLN A 150 -9.68 23.11 -7.27
CA GLN A 150 -10.60 23.99 -6.54
C GLN A 150 -11.01 23.37 -5.20
N ALA A 151 -11.39 22.10 -5.19
CA ALA A 151 -11.70 21.35 -3.97
C ALA A 151 -10.49 21.29 -3.03
N THR A 152 -9.30 21.07 -3.58
CA THR A 152 -8.06 21.08 -2.78
C THR A 152 -7.83 22.45 -2.13
N THR A 153 -8.02 23.53 -2.89
CA THR A 153 -7.84 24.89 -2.39
C THR A 153 -8.85 25.22 -1.30
N ARG A 154 -10.13 24.84 -1.46
CA ARG A 154 -11.12 24.97 -0.38
C ARG A 154 -10.72 24.18 0.86
N MET A 155 -10.24 22.94 0.72
CA MET A 155 -9.77 22.15 1.87
C MET A 155 -8.57 22.79 2.55
N ILE A 156 -7.58 23.27 1.80
CA ILE A 156 -6.44 24.03 2.34
C ILE A 156 -6.92 25.28 3.09
N ASP A 157 -7.89 26.01 2.53
CA ASP A 157 -8.42 27.23 3.15
C ASP A 157 -9.22 26.94 4.43
N ARG A 158 -9.84 25.75 4.54
CA ARG A 158 -10.54 25.30 5.75
C ARG A 158 -9.57 24.86 6.87
N VAL A 159 -8.52 24.10 6.54
CA VAL A 159 -7.59 23.54 7.56
C VAL A 159 -6.39 24.44 7.85
N GLY A 160 -5.92 25.20 6.87
CA GLY A 160 -4.74 26.06 6.99
C GLY A 160 -3.39 25.32 6.88
N TYR A 161 -2.35 26.06 6.48
CA TYR A 161 -0.99 25.49 6.35
C TYR A 161 -0.38 25.07 7.68
N ALA A 162 -0.66 25.80 8.76
CA ALA A 162 -0.15 25.48 10.09
C ALA A 162 -0.61 24.09 10.56
N LYS A 163 -1.91 23.78 10.40
CA LYS A 163 -2.45 22.46 10.73
C LYS A 163 -1.84 21.35 9.87
N ILE A 164 -1.73 21.58 8.56
CA ILE A 164 -1.11 20.61 7.64
C ILE A 164 0.33 20.30 8.07
N GLU A 165 1.11 21.33 8.38
CA GLU A 165 2.49 21.18 8.84
C GLU A 165 2.57 20.47 10.19
N GLU A 166 1.77 20.89 11.18
CA GLU A 166 1.69 20.28 12.51
C GLU A 166 1.44 18.77 12.42
N VAL A 167 0.41 18.37 11.67
CA VAL A 167 0.02 16.96 11.52
C VAL A 167 1.14 16.16 10.86
N LEU A 168 1.79 16.71 9.83
CA LEU A 168 2.90 16.05 9.14
C LEU A 168 4.14 15.86 10.02
N ARG A 169 4.42 16.82 10.91
CA ARG A 169 5.58 16.82 11.80
C ARG A 169 5.32 16.14 13.15
N SER A 170 4.06 15.82 13.45
CA SER A 170 3.70 15.20 14.73
C SER A 170 4.55 13.96 15.02
N PRO A 171 4.97 13.73 16.28
CA PRO A 171 5.73 12.54 16.67
C PRO A 171 5.03 11.22 16.32
N GLU A 172 3.70 11.23 16.23
CA GLU A 172 2.87 10.08 15.88
C GLU A 172 2.96 9.75 14.38
N ASN A 173 2.93 10.77 13.52
CA ASN A 173 2.92 10.56 12.06
C ASN A 173 4.34 10.50 11.46
N GLN A 174 5.26 11.39 11.89
CA GLN A 174 6.64 11.50 11.36
C GLN A 174 6.70 11.52 9.82
N LEU A 175 5.76 12.24 9.17
CA LEU A 175 5.63 12.32 7.71
C LEU A 175 6.40 13.48 7.08
N TYR A 176 7.00 14.35 7.89
CA TYR A 176 8.01 15.32 7.50
C TYR A 176 9.01 15.52 8.64
N ASP A 177 10.29 15.35 8.34
CA ASP A 177 11.39 15.64 9.26
C ASP A 177 12.65 15.98 8.46
N GLU A 178 13.23 17.14 8.72
CA GLU A 178 14.43 17.65 8.05
C GLU A 178 15.64 16.72 8.23
N GLU A 179 15.77 16.07 9.39
CA GLU A 179 16.92 15.21 9.70
C GLU A 179 16.90 13.92 8.88
N THR A 180 15.71 13.48 8.46
CA THR A 180 15.49 12.29 7.63
C THR A 180 15.22 12.60 6.15
N GLY A 181 15.55 13.83 5.72
CA GLY A 181 15.50 14.26 4.33
C GLY A 181 14.19 14.89 3.89
N GLY A 182 13.30 15.24 4.82
CA GLY A 182 12.01 15.89 4.59
C GLY A 182 10.86 14.88 4.48
N GLY A 183 9.87 15.19 3.66
CA GLY A 183 8.69 14.33 3.55
C GLY A 183 7.57 14.91 2.70
N LEU A 184 6.33 14.67 3.12
CA LEU A 184 5.15 15.25 2.47
C LEU A 184 5.04 16.74 2.79
N TRP A 185 4.69 17.57 1.81
CA TRP A 185 4.48 19.00 2.06
C TRP A 185 3.51 19.67 1.09
N VAL A 186 2.66 20.55 1.63
CA VAL A 186 1.73 21.41 0.87
C VAL A 186 1.93 22.86 1.29
N GLY A 187 2.56 23.63 0.40
CA GLY A 187 3.05 24.96 0.71
C GLY A 187 2.43 26.12 -0.06
N LYS A 188 1.36 25.87 -0.82
CA LYS A 188 0.54 26.91 -1.45
C LYS A 188 -0.80 26.34 -1.93
N ARG A 189 -1.69 27.19 -2.46
CA ARG A 189 -2.93 26.77 -3.12
C ARG A 189 -2.69 26.06 -4.46
N TYR A 190 -3.63 25.19 -4.82
CA TYR A 190 -3.67 24.57 -6.15
C TYR A 190 -4.57 25.45 -7.05
N GLY A 191 -3.95 26.20 -7.96
CA GLY A 191 -4.67 27.15 -8.85
C GLY A 191 -4.14 28.59 -8.81
N GLY A 192 -3.19 28.88 -7.92
CA GLY A 192 -2.57 30.21 -7.79
C GLY A 192 -3.20 31.07 -6.70
N GLY A 193 -2.53 32.19 -6.38
CA GLY A 193 -2.92 33.12 -5.31
C GLY A 193 -2.75 32.59 -3.89
N GLY A 194 -3.05 33.44 -2.91
CA GLY A 194 -2.92 33.15 -1.48
C GLY A 194 -1.49 33.16 -0.97
N ASP A 195 -1.37 32.95 0.34
CA ASP A 195 -0.08 32.86 1.02
C ASP A 195 0.68 31.59 0.65
N THR A 196 1.98 31.56 0.96
CA THR A 196 2.83 30.40 0.73
C THR A 196 3.55 30.01 2.01
N ASN A 197 3.65 28.70 2.25
CA ASN A 197 4.47 28.09 3.29
C ASN A 197 5.43 27.09 2.62
N ARG A 198 6.60 27.52 2.14
CA ARG A 198 7.49 26.64 1.36
C ARG A 198 8.13 25.56 2.22
N GLU A 199 8.36 24.38 1.64
CA GLU A 199 9.01 23.32 2.43
C GLU A 199 10.45 23.72 2.81
N PRO A 200 10.86 23.48 4.07
CA PRO A 200 12.11 23.99 4.63
C PRO A 200 13.39 23.71 3.83
N LEU A 201 13.54 22.52 3.25
CA LEU A 201 14.84 22.04 2.75
C LEU A 201 15.21 22.61 1.38
N LYS A 202 14.29 22.59 0.42
CA LYS A 202 14.53 23.00 -0.98
C LYS A 202 13.55 24.09 -1.46
N GLN A 203 12.72 24.63 -0.57
CA GLN A 203 11.73 25.69 -0.85
C GLN A 203 10.68 25.31 -1.92
N LEU A 204 10.44 24.02 -2.11
CA LEU A 204 9.41 23.51 -3.02
C LEU A 204 8.00 23.83 -2.52
N SER A 205 7.06 24.07 -3.43
CA SER A 205 5.68 24.39 -3.02
C SER A 205 4.84 23.15 -2.72
N HIS A 206 5.07 22.04 -3.42
CA HIS A 206 4.40 20.76 -3.19
C HIS A 206 5.44 19.67 -3.32
N ALA A 207 5.79 19.02 -2.22
CA ALA A 207 6.92 18.10 -2.20
C ALA A 207 6.59 16.78 -1.52
N ALA A 208 7.40 15.78 -1.86
CA ALA A 208 7.34 14.46 -1.27
C ALA A 208 8.73 13.82 -1.31
N THR A 209 8.99 12.92 -0.36
CA THR A 209 9.94 11.83 -0.50
C THR A 209 9.16 10.53 -0.72
N THR A 210 9.70 9.55 -1.46
CA THR A 210 8.95 8.29 -1.64
C THR A 210 8.87 7.49 -0.34
N LYS A 211 9.85 7.63 0.55
CA LYS A 211 9.83 7.02 1.89
C LYS A 211 8.60 7.46 2.68
N GLN A 212 8.36 8.76 2.79
CA GLN A 212 7.23 9.26 3.59
C GLN A 212 5.87 9.03 2.94
N VAL A 213 5.80 8.95 1.61
CA VAL A 213 4.57 8.49 0.95
C VAL A 213 4.32 7.00 1.24
N CYS A 214 5.34 6.14 1.21
CA CYS A 214 5.17 4.76 1.65
C CYS A 214 4.74 4.67 3.13
N ASN A 215 5.34 5.50 3.99
CA ASN A 215 5.03 5.58 5.43
C ASN A 215 3.55 5.96 5.64
N PHE A 216 3.05 6.96 4.90
CA PHE A 216 1.64 7.33 4.88
C PHE A 216 0.72 6.13 4.62
N TYR A 217 0.92 5.41 3.50
CA TYR A 217 0.06 4.26 3.19
C TYR A 217 0.20 3.14 4.20
N TYR A 218 1.42 2.92 4.71
CA TYR A 218 1.68 1.87 5.70
C TYR A 218 0.99 2.16 7.04
N GLN A 219 1.06 3.40 7.53
CA GLN A 219 0.32 3.85 8.71
C GLN A 219 -1.19 3.81 8.49
N MET A 220 -1.66 4.19 7.30
CA MET A 220 -3.09 4.14 6.96
C MET A 220 -3.64 2.71 7.01
N ILE A 221 -2.92 1.75 6.42
CA ILE A 221 -3.39 0.34 6.43
C ILE A 221 -3.25 -0.32 7.79
N THR A 222 -2.49 0.23 8.73
CA THR A 222 -2.34 -0.27 10.10
C THR A 222 -3.22 0.47 11.11
N GLY A 223 -4.03 1.43 10.64
CA GLY A 223 -4.96 2.18 11.48
C GLY A 223 -4.30 3.28 12.30
N ASN A 224 -3.02 3.59 12.04
CA ASN A 224 -2.23 4.52 12.83
C ASN A 224 -2.46 5.99 12.45
N LEU A 225 -2.98 6.29 11.25
CA LEU A 225 -3.25 7.67 10.87
C LEU A 225 -4.53 8.16 11.56
N VAL A 226 -4.36 9.08 12.51
CA VAL A 226 -5.41 9.70 13.35
C VAL A 226 -6.08 8.68 14.27
N THR A 227 -6.97 7.85 13.72
CA THR A 227 -7.60 6.72 14.41
C THR A 227 -7.86 5.60 13.39
N ASP A 228 -8.17 4.39 13.87
CA ASP A 228 -8.58 3.29 12.99
C ASP A 228 -9.80 3.67 12.13
N ALA A 229 -10.77 4.39 12.71
CA ALA A 229 -11.96 4.88 12.00
C ALA A 229 -11.59 5.87 10.89
N ARG A 230 -10.75 6.87 11.19
CA ARG A 230 -10.33 7.86 10.19
C ARG A 230 -9.41 7.27 9.12
N SER A 231 -8.58 6.31 9.48
CA SER A 231 -7.80 5.51 8.52
C SER A 231 -8.70 4.76 7.54
N ARG A 232 -9.80 4.17 8.02
CA ARG A 232 -10.81 3.51 7.18
C ARG A 232 -11.52 4.49 6.24
N GLU A 233 -11.87 5.68 6.72
CA GLU A 233 -12.46 6.72 5.87
C GLU A 233 -11.50 7.21 4.78
N MET A 234 -10.23 7.42 5.12
CA MET A 234 -9.20 7.76 4.14
C MET A 234 -9.03 6.67 3.09
N LEU A 235 -9.04 5.40 3.49
CA LEU A 235 -9.05 4.27 2.56
C LEU A 235 -10.25 4.36 1.60
N GLU A 236 -11.48 4.55 2.10
CA GLU A 236 -12.66 4.67 1.23
C GLU A 236 -12.58 5.87 0.26
N ILE A 237 -12.04 7.01 0.70
CA ILE A 237 -11.82 8.18 -0.16
C ILE A 237 -10.77 7.92 -1.25
N MET A 238 -9.71 7.18 -0.93
CA MET A 238 -8.60 6.89 -1.84
C MET A 238 -8.89 5.72 -2.80
N LYS A 239 -9.85 4.87 -2.47
CA LYS A 239 -10.26 3.70 -3.25
C LYS A 239 -10.87 4.11 -4.60
N ASN A 240 -10.72 3.26 -5.61
CA ASN A 240 -11.34 3.40 -6.93
C ASN A 240 -11.01 4.75 -7.62
N PRO A 241 -9.74 5.00 -7.96
CA PRO A 241 -9.32 6.26 -8.56
C PRO A 241 -10.05 6.52 -9.88
N ALA A 242 -10.53 7.75 -10.10
CA ALA A 242 -11.24 8.12 -11.33
C ALA A 242 -10.30 8.33 -12.54
N LEU A 243 -8.98 8.31 -12.33
CA LEU A 243 -7.98 8.60 -13.35
C LEU A 243 -7.13 7.35 -13.65
N HIS A 244 -7.36 6.73 -14.81
CA HIS A 244 -6.76 5.45 -15.24
C HIS A 244 -5.43 5.56 -16.02
N HIS A 245 -4.66 6.59 -15.70
CA HIS A 245 -3.30 6.81 -16.23
C HIS A 245 -2.21 6.31 -15.26
N LYS A 246 -0.96 6.26 -15.72
CA LYS A 246 0.21 5.86 -14.90
C LYS A 246 0.06 4.45 -14.29
N PHE A 247 0.24 4.25 -12.98
CA PHE A 247 0.19 2.90 -12.40
C PHE A 247 -1.14 2.21 -12.69
N VAL A 248 -2.26 2.94 -12.55
CA VAL A 248 -3.61 2.41 -12.76
C VAL A 248 -3.79 1.84 -14.18
N ASN A 249 -3.19 2.48 -15.20
CA ASN A 249 -3.27 1.99 -16.59
C ASN A 249 -2.78 0.54 -16.76
N THR A 250 -1.74 0.18 -16.01
CA THR A 250 -1.16 -1.17 -16.05
C THR A 250 -1.91 -2.10 -15.08
N LEU A 251 -2.27 -1.59 -13.90
CA LEU A 251 -3.00 -2.36 -12.87
C LEU A 251 -4.39 -2.81 -13.35
N ASP A 252 -5.12 -1.98 -14.11
CA ASP A 252 -6.41 -2.35 -14.69
C ASP A 252 -6.32 -3.61 -15.57
N LYS A 253 -5.16 -3.84 -16.20
CA LYS A 253 -4.92 -4.97 -17.10
C LYS A 253 -4.46 -6.21 -16.34
N ILE A 254 -3.52 -6.05 -15.40
CA ILE A 254 -2.83 -7.19 -14.76
C ILE A 254 -3.43 -7.58 -13.40
N ALA A 255 -4.20 -6.69 -12.79
CA ALA A 255 -4.78 -6.82 -11.46
C ALA A 255 -6.23 -6.31 -11.39
N PRO A 256 -7.14 -6.65 -12.34
CA PRO A 256 -8.49 -6.09 -12.42
C PRO A 256 -9.40 -6.41 -11.22
N LYS A 257 -8.98 -7.33 -10.34
CA LYS A 257 -9.70 -7.73 -9.12
C LYS A 257 -9.09 -7.15 -7.84
N ALA A 258 -8.04 -6.35 -7.94
CA ALA A 258 -7.45 -5.70 -6.79
C ALA A 258 -8.15 -4.36 -6.54
N ASP A 259 -8.42 -4.07 -5.27
CA ASP A 259 -8.70 -2.71 -4.85
C ASP A 259 -7.42 -1.88 -4.98
N VAL A 260 -7.54 -0.69 -5.55
CA VAL A 260 -6.43 0.24 -5.73
C VAL A 260 -6.77 1.54 -5.03
N TYR A 261 -5.92 1.91 -4.06
CA TYR A 261 -6.00 3.16 -3.30
C TYR A 261 -4.85 4.05 -3.75
N ARG A 262 -5.13 5.25 -4.27
CA ARG A 262 -4.15 5.89 -5.14
C ARG A 262 -4.20 7.41 -5.14
N LYS A 263 -3.02 8.04 -5.29
CA LYS A 263 -2.90 9.46 -5.67
C LYS A 263 -1.78 9.70 -6.69
N SER A 264 -2.11 10.40 -7.78
CA SER A 264 -1.15 10.90 -8.78
C SER A 264 -0.94 12.40 -8.77
N GLY A 265 0.13 12.86 -9.43
CA GLY A 265 0.35 14.26 -9.74
C GLY A 265 1.09 14.45 -11.07
N SER A 266 0.74 15.49 -11.81
CA SER A 266 1.44 15.88 -13.05
C SER A 266 1.58 17.40 -13.10
N TRP A 267 2.75 17.89 -13.46
CA TRP A 267 2.99 19.31 -13.73
C TRP A 267 4.27 19.48 -14.54
N LYS A 268 4.17 19.93 -15.80
CA LYS A 268 5.30 19.99 -16.73
C LYS A 268 6.01 18.62 -16.79
N SER A 269 7.32 18.57 -16.57
CA SER A 269 8.13 17.34 -16.49
C SER A 269 7.95 16.54 -15.18
N TYR A 270 7.32 17.12 -14.16
CA TYR A 270 7.13 16.44 -12.89
C TYR A 270 5.92 15.51 -12.93
N HIS A 271 6.18 14.23 -12.76
CA HIS A 271 5.18 13.18 -12.67
C HIS A 271 5.35 12.38 -11.38
N SER A 272 4.24 12.18 -10.69
CA SER A 272 4.17 11.36 -9.49
C SER A 272 2.99 10.41 -9.56
N ASP A 273 3.14 9.25 -8.92
CA ASP A 273 2.06 8.33 -8.62
C ASP A 273 2.37 7.50 -7.37
N SER A 274 1.33 7.16 -6.63
CA SER A 274 1.40 6.33 -5.43
C SER A 274 0.17 5.44 -5.38
N ALA A 275 0.37 4.15 -5.07
CA ALA A 275 -0.72 3.20 -5.01
C ALA A 275 -0.48 2.15 -3.92
N LEU A 276 -1.49 1.92 -3.09
CA LEU A 276 -1.68 0.67 -2.36
C LEU A 276 -2.55 -0.24 -3.23
N VAL A 277 -2.03 -1.42 -3.54
CA VAL A 277 -2.74 -2.47 -4.29
C VAL A 277 -3.11 -3.57 -3.31
N TRP A 278 -4.39 -3.85 -3.19
CA TRP A 278 -4.94 -4.83 -2.25
C TRP A 278 -5.89 -5.79 -2.96
N GLY A 279 -5.40 -7.00 -3.25
CA GLY A 279 -6.18 -8.02 -3.91
C GLY A 279 -5.71 -9.43 -3.54
N PRO A 280 -6.40 -10.47 -4.06
CA PRO A 280 -6.17 -11.85 -3.64
C PRO A 280 -4.74 -12.36 -3.86
N GLN A 281 -4.04 -11.82 -4.86
CA GLN A 281 -2.68 -12.24 -5.24
C GLN A 281 -1.64 -11.12 -5.08
N ARG A 282 -2.07 -9.91 -4.71
CA ARG A 282 -1.25 -8.69 -4.76
C ARG A 282 -1.56 -7.83 -3.55
N ARG A 283 -0.58 -7.68 -2.67
CA ARG A 283 -0.63 -6.74 -1.55
C ARG A 283 0.69 -6.01 -1.50
N TYR A 284 0.70 -4.73 -1.84
CA TYR A 284 1.91 -3.91 -1.80
C TYR A 284 1.59 -2.42 -1.91
N ILE A 285 2.56 -1.59 -1.54
CA ILE A 285 2.59 -0.15 -1.82
C ILE A 285 3.67 0.11 -2.87
N ILE A 286 3.37 0.93 -3.87
CA ILE A 286 4.35 1.43 -4.85
C ILE A 286 4.24 2.95 -4.97
N VAL A 287 5.39 3.63 -5.02
CA VAL A 287 5.47 5.08 -5.18
C VAL A 287 6.58 5.41 -6.18
N ALA A 288 6.31 6.36 -7.08
CA ALA A 288 7.31 6.91 -7.98
C ALA A 288 7.18 8.44 -8.08
N LEU A 289 8.32 9.13 -8.01
CA LEU A 289 8.47 10.56 -8.31
C LEU A 289 9.48 10.68 -9.45
N ILE A 290 9.12 11.36 -10.54
CA ILE A 290 9.94 11.47 -11.76
C ILE A 290 9.91 12.91 -12.26
N ASP A 291 11.07 13.48 -12.53
CA ASP A 291 11.25 14.74 -13.26
C ASP A 291 11.81 14.43 -14.66
N ASP A 292 10.92 14.13 -15.60
CA ASP A 292 11.22 13.82 -17.00
C ASP A 292 9.95 13.94 -17.84
N ASN A 293 10.04 14.45 -19.07
CA ASN A 293 8.88 14.59 -19.97
C ASN A 293 8.20 13.25 -20.31
N SER A 294 8.93 12.13 -20.20
CA SER A 294 8.42 10.77 -20.39
C SER A 294 7.90 10.16 -19.08
N GLY A 295 7.87 10.91 -17.98
CA GLY A 295 7.60 10.40 -16.64
C GLY A 295 6.27 9.65 -16.52
N GLU A 296 5.21 10.10 -17.19
CA GLU A 296 3.94 9.36 -17.21
C GLU A 296 4.10 7.94 -17.80
N THR A 297 4.81 7.82 -18.93
CA THR A 297 5.07 6.53 -19.60
C THR A 297 6.03 5.67 -18.79
N ILE A 298 7.03 6.27 -18.16
CA ILE A 298 7.92 5.55 -17.25
C ILE A 298 7.12 4.94 -16.10
N ILE A 299 6.25 5.71 -15.44
CA ILE A 299 5.44 5.21 -14.32
C ILE A 299 4.51 4.05 -14.76
N ARG A 300 3.89 4.13 -15.94
CA ARG A 300 3.12 2.99 -16.50
C ARG A 300 3.96 1.71 -16.57
N ASN A 301 5.20 1.84 -17.02
CA ASN A 301 6.11 0.73 -17.26
C ASN A 301 6.81 0.23 -15.98
N LEU A 302 6.67 0.91 -14.85
CA LEU A 302 7.31 0.51 -13.58
C LEU A 302 6.59 -0.63 -12.85
N VAL A 303 5.27 -0.78 -13.01
CA VAL A 303 4.49 -1.75 -12.22
C VAL A 303 5.08 -3.17 -12.28
N GLN A 304 5.35 -3.68 -13.49
CA GLN A 304 5.87 -5.04 -13.65
C GLN A 304 7.29 -5.23 -13.09
N PRO A 305 8.28 -4.35 -13.36
CA PRO A 305 9.58 -4.37 -12.69
C PRO A 305 9.51 -4.39 -11.17
N LEU A 306 8.64 -3.57 -10.56
CA LEU A 306 8.49 -3.49 -9.11
C LEU A 306 7.87 -4.78 -8.54
N GLU A 307 6.81 -5.30 -9.14
CA GLU A 307 6.23 -6.60 -8.76
C GLU A 307 7.25 -7.73 -8.88
N LYS A 308 8.06 -7.72 -9.94
CA LYS A 308 9.11 -8.70 -10.17
C LYS A 308 10.20 -8.64 -9.10
N ALA A 309 10.58 -7.45 -8.66
CA ALA A 309 11.55 -7.28 -7.57
C ALA A 309 11.03 -7.91 -6.26
N MET A 310 9.80 -7.57 -5.86
CA MET A 310 9.16 -8.14 -4.66
C MET A 310 9.01 -9.66 -4.77
N LYS A 311 8.54 -10.17 -5.92
CA LYS A 311 8.39 -11.62 -6.15
C LYS A 311 9.72 -12.36 -6.05
N ARG A 312 10.80 -11.80 -6.60
CA ARG A 312 12.15 -12.39 -6.53
C ARG A 312 12.68 -12.41 -5.10
N ALA A 313 12.52 -11.33 -4.35
CA ALA A 313 12.93 -11.27 -2.95
C ALA A 313 12.26 -12.40 -2.14
N ARG A 314 10.95 -12.61 -2.31
CA ARG A 314 10.22 -13.70 -1.66
C ARG A 314 10.71 -15.10 -2.04
N SER A 315 11.11 -15.31 -3.29
CA SER A 315 11.58 -16.62 -3.76
C SER A 315 12.92 -17.03 -3.16
N LEU A 316 13.77 -16.05 -2.84
CA LEU A 316 15.11 -16.28 -2.29
C LEU A 316 15.12 -16.40 -0.77
N THR A 317 14.06 -15.97 -0.08
CA THR A 317 13.89 -16.17 1.38
C THR A 317 13.28 -17.52 1.75
N LYS A 318 12.79 -18.31 0.78
CA LYS A 318 12.30 -19.66 1.07
C LYS A 318 13.50 -20.59 1.26
N PRO A 319 13.59 -21.37 2.36
CA PRO A 319 14.62 -22.39 2.46
C PRO A 319 14.51 -23.32 1.25
N GLN A 320 15.63 -23.56 0.57
CA GLN A 320 15.68 -24.59 -0.45
C GLN A 320 15.24 -25.90 0.20
N LYS A 321 14.17 -26.50 -0.32
CA LYS A 321 13.87 -27.90 0.02
C LYS A 321 15.05 -28.70 -0.51
N ILE A 322 15.89 -29.17 0.42
CA ILE A 322 16.90 -30.21 0.18
C ILE A 322 16.14 -31.50 -0.13
#